data_AF-A0A9E7NE44-F1
#
_entry.id   AF-A0A9E7NE44-F1
#
_cell.length_a   1.000
_cell.length_b   1.000
_cell.length_c   1.000
_cell.angle_alpha   90.00
_cell.angle_beta   90.00
_cell.angle_gamma   90.00
#
_symmetry.space_group_name_H-M   'P 1'
#
loop_
_entity.id
_entity.type
_entity.pdbx_description
1 polymer ?
#
loop_
_entity_poly.entity_id
_entity_poly.type
_entity_poly.pdbx_seq_one_letter_code
_entity_poly.pdbx_strand_id
1 'polypeptide(L)'
;MSTNPLDADSVPLRSQADGGIVAELELDHDALILRPTLRRLSSGRVDLEYSSKLEDGSTVIFFVAEAAPFDELESALARDTTVSNPTLVERYPRKRVYRATVTDRAVRFTSQVVEAGGRVLDLSSGQTGWVLRTRFPDRDCLLAFNQSCRRRGISFHVNHLRLAKANETTAIGLTEKQEELLSVAYEEGYFDVPRGISQDELAETLGISKSAVSQRLRRAVTELCESSL
;
A
#
# COMPACT_ATOMS: atom_id res chain seq x y z
N MET A 1 17.00 23.06 47.46
CA MET A 1 16.79 23.49 46.06
C MET A 1 17.30 22.39 45.16
N SER A 2 16.42 21.48 44.72
CA SER A 2 16.77 20.46 43.72
C SER A 2 16.24 20.91 42.36
N THR A 3 17.17 21.20 41.45
CA THR A 3 16.91 21.36 40.02
C THR A 3 16.80 19.99 39.38
N ASN A 4 15.65 19.69 38.76
CA ASN A 4 15.38 18.46 38.04
C ASN A 4 16.15 18.48 36.69
N PRO A 5 16.98 17.48 36.33
CA PRO A 5 17.80 17.53 35.11
C PRO A 5 17.11 17.10 33.81
N LEU A 6 15.78 16.96 33.78
CA LEU A 6 15.07 16.26 32.69
C LEU A 6 14.53 17.16 31.55
N ASP A 7 14.69 18.48 31.61
CA ASP A 7 14.06 19.39 30.63
C ASP A 7 14.97 19.88 29.48
N ALA A 8 16.16 19.30 29.29
CA ALA A 8 17.15 19.90 28.38
C ALA A 8 17.12 19.45 26.90
N ASP A 9 16.33 18.44 26.50
CA ASP A 9 16.42 17.87 25.13
C ASP A 9 15.08 17.56 24.45
N SER A 10 14.01 18.31 24.76
CA SER A 10 12.77 18.18 23.98
C SER A 10 12.93 18.86 22.60
N VAL A 11 13.36 18.09 21.59
CA VAL A 11 13.29 18.54 20.19
C VAL A 11 11.82 18.66 19.81
N PRO A 12 11.31 19.86 19.47
CA PRO A 12 9.91 20.02 19.11
C PRO A 12 9.58 19.18 17.88
N LEU A 13 8.46 18.45 17.94
CA LEU A 13 7.93 17.69 16.82
C LEU A 13 7.67 18.63 15.64
N ARG A 14 8.40 18.43 14.53
CA ARG A 14 8.13 19.15 13.28
C ARG A 14 6.85 18.60 12.66
N SER A 15 5.87 19.48 12.42
CA SER A 15 4.62 19.13 11.75
C SER A 15 4.68 19.45 10.26
N GLN A 16 4.23 18.50 9.44
CA GLN A 16 3.96 18.68 8.00
C GLN A 16 2.47 18.41 7.70
N ALA A 17 1.59 18.61 8.68
CA ALA A 17 0.18 18.27 8.58
C ALA A 17 -0.64 19.26 7.73
N ASP A 18 -0.11 20.45 7.44
CA ASP A 18 -0.86 21.57 6.86
C ASP A 18 -0.98 21.53 5.32
N GLY A 19 -0.57 20.43 4.69
CA GLY A 19 -0.64 20.26 3.24
C GLY A 19 0.07 19.00 2.76
N GLY A 20 0.09 18.81 1.44
CA GLY A 20 0.82 17.72 0.81
C GLY A 20 0.47 17.55 -0.66
N ILE A 21 1.21 16.69 -1.33
CA ILE A 21 0.91 16.24 -2.68
C ILE A 21 0.62 14.75 -2.62
N VAL A 22 -0.57 14.35 -3.05
CA VAL A 22 -0.85 12.95 -3.37
C VAL A 22 -0.61 12.77 -4.85
N ALA A 23 0.27 11.84 -5.21
CA ALA A 23 0.61 11.56 -6.60
C ALA A 23 0.48 10.07 -6.89
N GLU A 24 -0.14 9.76 -8.03
CA GLU A 24 -0.06 8.46 -8.66
C GLU A 24 1.07 8.50 -9.70
N LEU A 25 2.04 7.61 -9.52
CA LEU A 25 3.28 7.59 -10.26
C LEU A 25 3.45 6.22 -10.91
N GLU A 26 3.84 6.18 -12.18
CA GLU A 26 4.25 4.95 -12.85
C GLU A 26 5.77 4.93 -12.98
N LEU A 27 6.38 3.85 -12.50
CA LEU A 27 7.82 3.61 -12.56
C LEU A 27 8.12 2.38 -13.41
N ASP A 28 9.03 2.51 -14.37
CA ASP A 28 9.50 1.37 -15.17
C ASP A 28 11.03 1.29 -15.22
N HIS A 29 11.53 0.07 -15.04
CA HIS A 29 12.92 -0.33 -15.21
C HIS A 29 12.98 -1.88 -15.16
N ASP A 30 13.77 -2.50 -16.03
CA ASP A 30 13.79 -3.97 -16.20
C ASP A 30 14.14 -4.76 -14.93
N ALA A 31 14.95 -4.15 -14.06
CA ALA A 31 15.36 -4.71 -12.78
C ALA A 31 14.55 -4.22 -11.57
N LEU A 32 13.41 -3.52 -11.74
CA LEU A 32 12.53 -3.26 -10.59
C LEU A 32 12.12 -4.60 -9.95
N ILE A 33 11.96 -4.59 -8.62
CA ILE A 33 11.51 -5.77 -7.87
C ILE A 33 10.27 -6.40 -8.52
N LEU A 34 10.28 -7.73 -8.71
CA LEU A 34 9.26 -8.53 -9.41
C LEU A 34 8.96 -8.14 -10.87
N ARG A 35 9.65 -7.15 -11.46
CA ARG A 35 9.44 -6.77 -12.86
C ARG A 35 9.66 -7.94 -13.83
N PRO A 36 10.71 -8.79 -13.69
CA PRO A 36 10.86 -9.96 -14.55
C PRO A 36 9.69 -10.94 -14.47
N THR A 37 9.10 -11.10 -13.28
CA THR A 37 7.87 -11.88 -13.10
C THR A 37 6.71 -11.24 -13.85
N LEU A 38 6.44 -9.95 -13.59
CA LEU A 38 5.31 -9.22 -14.18
C LEU A 38 5.35 -9.19 -15.72
N ARG A 39 6.54 -9.07 -16.33
CA ARG A 39 6.69 -9.12 -17.80
C ARG A 39 6.29 -10.46 -18.43
N ARG A 40 6.29 -11.53 -17.64
CA ARG A 40 5.97 -12.88 -18.11
C ARG A 40 4.52 -13.26 -17.89
N LEU A 41 3.76 -12.47 -17.13
CA LEU A 41 2.35 -12.76 -16.87
C LEU A 41 1.49 -12.31 -18.06
N SER A 42 0.68 -13.22 -18.57
CA SER A 42 -0.36 -12.94 -19.56
C SER A 42 -1.49 -12.08 -19.00
N SER A 43 -1.83 -12.28 -17.72
CA SER A 43 -2.83 -11.52 -16.98
C SER A 43 -2.59 -11.63 -15.48
N GLY A 44 -3.12 -10.66 -14.74
CA GLY A 44 -3.09 -10.64 -13.29
C GLY A 44 -2.46 -9.38 -12.73
N ARG A 45 -2.62 -9.21 -11.43
CA ARG A 45 -2.12 -8.08 -10.66
C ARG A 45 -1.30 -8.60 -9.47
N VAL A 46 -0.26 -7.86 -9.14
CA VAL A 46 0.52 -8.06 -7.93
C VAL A 46 0.50 -6.77 -7.12
N ASP A 47 0.19 -6.89 -5.84
CA ASP A 47 0.20 -5.80 -4.87
C ASP A 47 1.27 -6.09 -3.82
N LEU A 48 2.14 -5.11 -3.54
CA LEU A 48 3.16 -5.24 -2.50
C LEU A 48 2.56 -4.81 -1.16
N GLU A 49 2.23 -5.77 -0.30
CA GLU A 49 1.62 -5.47 1.01
C GLU A 49 2.64 -4.91 2.00
N TYR A 50 3.81 -5.54 2.07
CA TYR A 50 4.77 -5.25 3.12
C TYR A 50 6.21 -5.56 2.71
N SER A 51 7.14 -4.75 3.19
CA SER A 51 8.57 -5.02 3.09
C SER A 51 9.26 -4.69 4.40
N SER A 52 10.18 -5.54 4.84
CA SER A 52 10.99 -5.28 6.01
C SER A 52 12.45 -5.62 5.77
N LYS A 53 13.34 -4.85 6.39
CA LYS A 53 14.77 -5.14 6.44
C LYS A 53 15.06 -5.91 7.73
N LEU A 54 15.62 -7.10 7.60
CA LEU A 54 16.01 -7.94 8.72
C LEU A 54 17.36 -7.46 9.29
N GLU A 55 17.70 -7.95 10.49
CA GLU A 55 18.96 -7.61 11.18
C GLU A 55 20.21 -8.03 10.38
N ASP A 56 20.12 -9.11 9.62
CA ASP A 56 21.17 -9.58 8.71
C ASP A 56 21.34 -8.71 7.46
N GLY A 57 20.54 -7.66 7.31
CA GLY A 57 20.57 -6.71 6.20
C GLY A 57 19.77 -7.13 4.98
N SER A 58 19.25 -8.37 4.95
CA SER A 58 18.36 -8.83 3.89
C SER A 58 17.03 -8.07 3.92
N THR A 59 16.38 -7.95 2.77
CA THR A 59 15.04 -7.36 2.68
C THR A 59 14.06 -8.48 2.33
N VAL A 60 13.02 -8.65 3.12
CA VAL A 60 11.94 -9.61 2.85
C VAL A 60 10.69 -8.83 2.45
N ILE A 61 9.98 -9.34 1.45
CA ILE A 61 8.72 -8.80 0.97
C ILE A 61 7.60 -9.82 1.08
N PHE A 62 6.39 -9.29 1.30
CA PHE A 62 5.13 -9.99 1.13
C PHE A 62 4.35 -9.31 0.01
N PHE A 63 3.80 -10.11 -0.90
CA PHE A 63 2.99 -9.62 -1.99
C PHE A 63 1.79 -10.52 -2.24
N VAL A 64 0.67 -9.90 -2.57
CA VAL A 64 -0.55 -10.56 -3.03
C VAL A 64 -0.49 -10.65 -4.53
N ALA A 65 -0.83 -11.80 -5.07
CA ALA A 65 -1.10 -11.95 -6.49
C ALA A 65 -2.56 -12.33 -6.70
N GLU A 66 -3.20 -11.62 -7.62
CA GLU A 66 -4.48 -11.96 -8.24
C GLU A 66 -4.19 -12.33 -9.69
N ALA A 67 -3.85 -13.60 -9.93
CA ALA A 67 -3.49 -14.11 -11.25
C ALA A 67 -4.18 -15.46 -11.48
N ALA A 68 -4.72 -15.68 -12.67
CA ALA A 68 -5.31 -16.96 -13.05
C ALA A 68 -4.87 -17.34 -14.48
N PRO A 69 -4.19 -18.49 -14.68
CA PRO A 69 -3.73 -19.45 -13.67
C PRO A 69 -2.46 -19.01 -12.93
N PHE A 70 -2.33 -19.41 -11.66
CA PHE A 70 -1.16 -19.08 -10.82
C PHE A 70 0.13 -19.83 -11.21
N ASP A 71 0.04 -20.90 -12.01
CA ASP A 71 1.21 -21.69 -12.42
C ASP A 71 2.18 -20.86 -13.28
N GLU A 72 1.65 -19.92 -14.07
CA GLU A 72 2.44 -18.96 -14.84
C GLU A 72 3.22 -18.02 -13.93
N LEU A 73 2.55 -17.49 -12.89
CA LEU A 73 3.17 -16.67 -11.86
C LEU A 73 4.27 -17.42 -11.11
N GLU A 74 4.01 -18.63 -10.66
CA GLU A 74 4.99 -19.42 -9.90
C GLU A 74 6.19 -19.81 -10.76
N SER A 75 5.95 -20.14 -12.04
CA SER A 75 7.02 -20.40 -13.01
C SER A 75 7.84 -19.14 -13.32
N ALA A 76 7.21 -17.97 -13.35
CA ALA A 76 7.87 -16.69 -13.58
C ALA A 76 8.68 -16.26 -12.35
N LEU A 77 8.14 -16.40 -11.14
CA LEU A 77 8.82 -16.14 -9.87
C LEU A 77 10.07 -17.01 -9.71
N ALA A 78 10.00 -18.29 -10.07
CA ALA A 78 11.13 -19.20 -10.01
C ALA A 78 12.32 -18.78 -10.91
N ARG A 79 12.07 -17.93 -11.91
CA ARG A 79 13.08 -17.40 -12.85
C ARG A 79 13.40 -15.94 -12.60
N ASP A 80 12.74 -15.30 -11.64
CA ASP A 80 12.93 -13.89 -11.34
C ASP A 80 14.23 -13.70 -10.56
N THR A 81 15.17 -12.93 -11.12
CA THR A 81 16.46 -12.69 -10.49
C THR A 81 16.43 -11.55 -9.47
N THR A 82 15.32 -10.82 -9.34
CA THR A 82 15.17 -9.72 -8.38
C THR A 82 14.77 -10.22 -7.00
N VAL A 83 14.22 -11.44 -6.91
CA VAL A 83 13.83 -12.08 -5.65
C VAL A 83 14.42 -13.49 -5.56
N SER A 84 14.49 -14.03 -4.35
CA SER A 84 14.92 -15.40 -4.07
C SER A 84 14.04 -16.02 -3.00
N ASN A 85 14.08 -17.35 -2.91
CA ASN A 85 13.31 -18.15 -1.96
C ASN A 85 11.80 -17.80 -1.90
N PRO A 86 11.11 -17.69 -3.06
CA PRO A 86 9.67 -17.45 -3.05
C PRO A 86 8.96 -18.60 -2.33
N THR A 87 8.09 -18.26 -1.40
CA THR A 87 7.32 -19.20 -0.59
C THR A 87 5.88 -18.75 -0.58
N LEU A 88 4.97 -19.65 -0.90
CA LEU A 88 3.53 -19.41 -0.77
C LEU A 88 3.14 -19.48 0.71
N VAL A 89 2.58 -18.41 1.24
CA VAL A 89 2.19 -18.28 2.65
C VAL A 89 0.72 -18.60 2.81
N GLU A 90 -0.14 -18.08 1.92
CA GLU A 90 -1.59 -18.20 2.03
C GLU A 90 -2.25 -18.47 0.69
N ARG A 91 -3.31 -19.28 0.70
CA ARG A 91 -4.13 -19.61 -0.48
C ARG A 91 -5.57 -19.20 -0.23
N TYR A 92 -6.09 -18.33 -1.09
CA TYR A 92 -7.50 -18.00 -1.17
C TYR A 92 -8.06 -18.41 -2.55
N PRO A 93 -9.38 -18.46 -2.75
CA PRO A 93 -9.96 -18.88 -4.03
C PRO A 93 -9.52 -18.05 -5.25
N ARG A 94 -9.27 -16.74 -5.07
CA ARG A 94 -8.91 -15.81 -6.16
C ARG A 94 -7.57 -15.10 -5.99
N LYS A 95 -6.91 -15.26 -4.85
CA LYS A 95 -5.63 -14.60 -4.53
C LYS A 95 -4.67 -15.53 -3.79
N ARG A 96 -3.37 -15.28 -3.93
CA ARG A 96 -2.31 -15.99 -3.20
C ARG A 96 -1.37 -14.96 -2.57
N VAL A 97 -0.90 -15.24 -1.35
CA VAL A 97 0.09 -14.41 -0.65
C VAL A 97 1.43 -15.11 -0.68
N TYR A 98 2.45 -14.42 -1.18
CA TYR A 98 3.80 -14.93 -1.29
C TYR A 98 4.77 -14.12 -0.43
N ARG A 99 5.77 -14.81 0.10
CA ARG A 99 6.94 -14.23 0.76
C ARG A 99 8.17 -14.47 -0.12
N ALA A 100 9.02 -13.46 -0.28
CA ALA A 100 10.30 -13.62 -0.96
C ALA A 100 11.39 -12.71 -0.38
N THR A 101 12.65 -13.08 -0.58
CA THR A 101 13.79 -12.24 -0.22
C THR A 101 14.24 -11.43 -1.43
N VAL A 102 14.42 -10.12 -1.27
CA VAL A 102 14.90 -9.23 -2.33
C VAL A 102 16.41 -9.43 -2.48
N THR A 103 16.84 -9.61 -3.73
CA THR A 103 18.26 -9.77 -4.09
C THR A 103 18.94 -8.41 -4.30
N ASP A 104 20.26 -8.43 -4.38
CA ASP A 104 21.12 -7.31 -4.76
C ASP A 104 20.90 -6.83 -6.22
N ARG A 105 20.40 -7.71 -7.09
CA ARG A 105 20.06 -7.39 -8.48
C ARG A 105 18.82 -6.50 -8.60
N ALA A 106 18.00 -6.40 -7.56
CA ALA A 106 16.77 -5.63 -7.59
C ALA A 106 17.04 -4.12 -7.43
N VAL A 107 16.53 -3.34 -8.37
CA VAL A 107 16.41 -1.89 -8.25
C VAL A 107 15.20 -1.58 -7.35
N ARG A 108 15.47 -1.21 -6.09
CA ARG A 108 14.46 -0.84 -5.08
C ARG A 108 14.09 0.63 -5.19
N PHE A 109 12.83 1.01 -5.03
CA PHE A 109 12.40 2.42 -5.14
C PHE A 109 11.67 2.94 -3.90
N THR A 110 11.10 2.06 -3.06
CA THR A 110 10.34 2.46 -1.87
C THR A 110 11.20 3.23 -0.86
N SER A 111 12.47 2.85 -0.66
CA SER A 111 13.38 3.60 0.20
C SER A 111 13.67 5.01 -0.32
N GLN A 112 13.68 5.21 -1.64
CA GLN A 112 13.91 6.52 -2.25
C GLN A 112 12.72 7.46 -2.08
N VAL A 113 11.50 6.91 -2.03
CA VAL A 113 10.32 7.70 -1.65
C VAL A 113 10.48 8.22 -0.23
N VAL A 114 10.87 7.35 0.71
CA VAL A 114 11.08 7.70 2.12
C VAL A 114 12.22 8.70 2.31
N GLU A 115 13.35 8.50 1.63
CA GLU A 115 14.50 9.42 1.66
C GLU A 115 14.13 10.83 1.14
N ALA A 116 13.23 10.91 0.17
CA ALA A 116 12.70 12.17 -0.34
C ALA A 116 11.62 12.80 0.57
N GLY A 117 11.31 12.19 1.73
CA GLY A 117 10.29 12.63 2.67
C GLY A 117 8.87 12.17 2.32
N GLY A 118 8.71 11.34 1.29
CA GLY A 118 7.42 10.80 0.89
C GLY A 118 7.01 9.54 1.66
N ARG A 119 5.71 9.25 1.63
CA ARG A 119 5.11 8.01 2.11
C ARG A 119 4.48 7.25 0.94
N VAL A 120 4.77 5.96 0.83
CA VAL A 120 4.04 5.06 -0.08
C VAL A 120 2.70 4.69 0.58
N LEU A 121 1.62 4.87 -0.18
CA LEU A 121 0.24 4.67 0.25
C LEU A 121 -0.32 3.36 -0.29
N ASP A 122 0.02 3.07 -1.54
CA ASP A 122 -0.30 1.83 -2.24
C ASP A 122 0.80 1.56 -3.28
N LEU A 123 1.01 0.28 -3.59
CA LEU A 123 2.00 -0.16 -4.56
C LEU A 123 1.52 -1.42 -5.29
N SER A 124 1.29 -1.27 -6.59
CA SER A 124 0.72 -2.31 -7.42
C SER A 124 1.33 -2.40 -8.81
N SER A 125 1.23 -3.57 -9.43
CA SER A 125 1.66 -3.76 -10.80
C SER A 125 0.73 -3.03 -11.77
N GLY A 126 1.30 -2.20 -12.64
CA GLY A 126 0.65 -1.66 -13.83
C GLY A 126 0.99 -2.45 -15.09
N GLN A 127 0.57 -1.92 -16.24
CA GLN A 127 0.84 -2.56 -17.54
C GLN A 127 2.33 -2.50 -17.91
N THR A 128 2.97 -1.35 -17.68
CA THR A 128 4.37 -1.13 -18.10
C THR A 128 5.35 -1.17 -16.95
N GLY A 129 4.90 -1.06 -15.70
CA GLY A 129 5.79 -1.04 -14.54
C GLY A 129 5.04 -1.12 -13.23
N TRP A 130 5.56 -0.44 -12.21
CA TRP A 130 4.91 -0.30 -10.91
C TRP A 130 4.14 1.01 -10.83
N VAL A 131 2.90 0.94 -10.37
CA VAL A 131 2.07 2.09 -10.03
C VAL A 131 2.14 2.31 -8.54
N LEU A 132 2.60 3.50 -8.15
CA LEU A 132 2.75 3.93 -6.78
C LEU A 132 1.73 5.02 -6.50
N ARG A 133 0.95 4.87 -5.43
CA ARG A 133 0.28 6.01 -4.83
C ARG A 133 1.15 6.52 -3.69
N THR A 134 1.50 7.80 -3.72
CA THR A 134 2.44 8.40 -2.78
C THR A 134 1.90 9.69 -2.20
N ARG A 135 2.29 10.01 -0.97
CA ARG A 135 2.12 11.34 -0.37
C ARG A 135 3.49 11.98 -0.16
N PHE A 136 3.71 13.14 -0.73
CA PHE A 136 4.86 14.00 -0.43
C PHE A 136 4.44 15.22 0.40
N PRO A 137 5.34 15.76 1.24
CA PRO A 137 5.08 16.99 1.98
C PRO A 137 4.85 18.19 1.07
N ASP A 138 5.64 18.28 0.00
CA ASP A 138 5.62 19.38 -0.96
C ASP A 138 6.13 18.94 -2.35
N ARG A 139 6.17 19.89 -3.27
CA ARG A 139 6.61 19.67 -4.65
C ARG A 139 8.10 19.39 -4.76
N ASP A 140 8.91 19.97 -3.88
CA ASP A 140 10.37 19.82 -3.93
C ASP A 140 10.78 18.41 -3.55
N CYS A 141 10.11 17.82 -2.56
CA CYS A 141 10.21 16.40 -2.21
C CYS A 141 9.88 15.47 -3.40
N LEU A 142 8.76 15.71 -4.10
CA LEU A 142 8.39 14.93 -5.29
C LEU A 142 9.44 15.08 -6.42
N LEU A 143 9.94 16.29 -6.63
CA LEU A 143 11.00 16.54 -7.61
C LEU A 143 12.31 15.85 -7.24
N ALA A 144 12.69 15.82 -5.97
CA ALA A 144 13.84 15.09 -5.47
C ALA A 144 13.71 13.59 -5.74
N PHE A 145 12.52 13.01 -5.54
CA PHE A 145 12.24 11.61 -5.87
C PHE A 145 12.38 11.35 -7.39
N ASN A 146 11.76 12.16 -8.24
CA ASN A 146 11.90 12.06 -9.69
C ASN A 146 13.37 12.14 -10.15
N GLN A 147 14.16 13.06 -9.59
CA GLN A 147 15.59 13.16 -9.87
C GLN A 147 16.37 11.93 -9.42
N SER A 148 16.01 11.31 -8.28
CA SER A 148 16.61 10.05 -7.85
C SER A 148 16.30 8.91 -8.81
N CYS A 149 15.05 8.78 -9.27
CA CYS A 149 14.66 7.80 -10.28
C CYS A 149 15.47 7.96 -11.57
N ARG A 150 15.56 9.18 -12.11
CA ARG A 150 16.32 9.47 -13.34
C ARG A 150 17.80 9.11 -13.22
N ARG A 151 18.45 9.42 -12.10
CA ARG A 151 19.87 9.06 -11.87
C ARG A 151 20.11 7.55 -11.88
N ARG A 152 19.08 6.76 -11.60
CA ARG A 152 19.12 5.30 -11.55
C ARG A 152 18.57 4.64 -12.82
N GLY A 153 18.27 5.45 -13.85
CA GLY A 153 17.68 4.97 -15.10
C GLY A 153 16.22 4.51 -14.98
N ILE A 154 15.54 4.82 -13.87
CA ILE A 154 14.14 4.47 -13.68
C ILE A 154 13.28 5.50 -14.42
N SER A 155 12.48 5.02 -15.39
CA SER A 155 11.46 5.83 -16.04
C SER A 155 10.43 6.26 -15.00
N PHE A 156 10.02 7.52 -15.06
CA PHE A 156 9.13 8.15 -14.09
C PHE A 156 8.03 8.90 -14.83
N HIS A 157 6.79 8.48 -14.63
CA HIS A 157 5.61 9.16 -15.15
C HIS A 157 4.67 9.55 -14.01
N VAL A 158 4.02 10.70 -14.14
CA VAL A 158 2.97 11.14 -13.21
C VAL A 158 1.65 10.93 -13.91
N ASN A 159 0.86 9.98 -13.44
CA ASN A 159 -0.48 9.71 -13.97
C ASN A 159 -1.46 10.77 -13.47
N HIS A 160 -1.43 11.01 -12.16
CA HIS A 160 -2.33 11.94 -11.48
C HIS A 160 -1.61 12.65 -10.33
N LEU A 161 -1.95 13.92 -10.10
CA LEU A 161 -1.39 14.73 -9.02
C LEU A 161 -2.49 15.59 -8.40
N ARG A 162 -2.66 15.48 -7.07
CA ARG A 162 -3.63 16.26 -6.30
C ARG A 162 -2.95 16.94 -5.11
N LEU A 163 -3.29 18.20 -4.88
CA LEU A 163 -2.90 18.92 -3.67
C LEU A 163 -3.80 18.47 -2.52
N ALA A 164 -3.21 17.86 -1.49
CA ALA A 164 -3.91 17.57 -0.26
C ALA A 164 -4.07 18.87 0.53
N LYS A 165 -5.32 19.34 0.69
CA LYS A 165 -5.61 20.48 1.57
C LYS A 165 -5.49 20.02 3.03
N ALA A 166 -5.08 20.92 3.93
CA ALA A 166 -4.94 20.67 5.37
C ALA A 166 -6.16 20.01 6.05
N ASN A 167 -7.36 20.14 5.45
CA ASN A 167 -8.63 19.60 5.96
C ASN A 167 -9.16 18.39 5.17
N GLU A 168 -8.48 17.95 4.12
CA GLU A 168 -8.82 16.71 3.46
C GLU A 168 -8.11 15.58 4.20
N THR A 169 -8.87 14.93 5.09
CA THR A 169 -8.48 13.72 5.80
C THR A 169 -7.85 12.75 4.82
N THR A 170 -6.53 12.78 4.72
CA THR A 170 -5.79 11.76 3.98
C THR A 170 -5.62 10.58 4.93
N ALA A 171 -6.74 10.07 5.46
CA ALA A 171 -6.78 8.84 6.22
C ALA A 171 -6.75 7.72 5.19
N ILE A 172 -5.56 7.15 5.01
CA ILE A 172 -5.32 6.09 4.04
C ILE A 172 -5.31 4.79 4.83
N GLY A 173 -6.31 3.96 4.50
CA GLY A 173 -6.59 2.69 5.13
C GLY A 173 -7.87 2.77 5.95
N LEU A 174 -8.74 1.78 5.76
CA LEU A 174 -9.79 1.50 6.73
C LEU A 174 -9.11 1.28 8.08
N THR A 175 -9.62 1.87 9.15
CA THR A 175 -9.24 1.43 10.50
C THR A 175 -9.61 -0.04 10.68
N GLU A 176 -8.93 -0.77 11.57
CA GLU A 176 -9.25 -2.17 11.88
C GLU A 176 -10.75 -2.38 12.15
N LYS A 177 -11.39 -1.41 12.82
CA LYS A 177 -12.83 -1.44 13.14
C LYS A 177 -13.74 -1.18 11.94
N GLN A 178 -13.25 -0.53 10.89
CA GLN A 178 -13.97 -0.35 9.63
C GLN A 178 -13.77 -1.55 8.72
N GLU A 179 -12.57 -2.13 8.70
CA GLU A 179 -12.26 -3.36 7.97
C GLU A 179 -13.02 -4.56 8.54
N GLU A 180 -13.03 -4.73 9.87
CA GLU A 180 -13.84 -5.73 10.58
C GLU A 180 -15.33 -5.56 10.26
N LEU A 181 -15.87 -4.34 10.35
CA LEU A 181 -17.26 -4.06 10.03
C LEU A 181 -17.60 -4.40 8.57
N LEU A 182 -16.75 -4.02 7.61
CA LEU A 182 -16.99 -4.29 6.20
C LEU A 182 -16.88 -5.79 5.88
N SER A 183 -15.98 -6.50 6.55
CA SER A 183 -15.81 -7.94 6.41
C SER A 183 -17.05 -8.68 6.91
N VAL A 184 -17.50 -8.39 8.14
CA VAL A 184 -18.72 -8.98 8.70
C VAL A 184 -19.95 -8.61 7.87
N ALA A 185 -20.07 -7.34 7.45
CA ALA A 185 -21.18 -6.93 6.59
C ALA A 185 -21.20 -7.66 5.24
N TYR A 186 -20.04 -7.91 4.64
CA TYR A 186 -19.93 -8.66 3.39
C TYR A 186 -20.26 -10.14 3.58
N GLU A 187 -19.68 -10.79 4.60
CA GLU A 187 -19.89 -12.21 4.90
C GLU A 187 -21.35 -12.53 5.24
N GLU A 188 -22.03 -11.63 5.95
CA GLU A 188 -23.43 -11.77 6.34
C GLU A 188 -24.41 -11.26 5.25
N GLY A 189 -23.92 -10.89 4.07
CA GLY A 189 -24.76 -10.52 2.92
C GLY A 189 -25.48 -9.17 3.06
N TYR A 190 -24.93 -8.22 3.83
CA TYR A 190 -25.51 -6.88 4.02
C TYR A 190 -25.64 -6.10 2.70
N PHE A 191 -24.74 -6.37 1.75
CA PHE A 191 -24.71 -5.71 0.44
C PHE A 191 -25.48 -6.48 -0.65
N ASP A 192 -26.03 -7.65 -0.33
CA ASP A 192 -26.76 -8.48 -1.28
C ASP A 192 -28.16 -7.94 -1.57
N VAL A 193 -28.76 -8.45 -2.66
CA VAL A 193 -30.15 -8.16 -3.03
C VAL A 193 -30.90 -9.48 -3.26
N PRO A 194 -31.83 -9.88 -2.36
CA PRO A 194 -32.16 -9.23 -1.08
C PRO A 194 -31.02 -9.35 -0.05
N ARG A 195 -30.97 -8.44 0.93
CA ARG A 195 -29.94 -8.44 1.97
C ARG A 195 -30.07 -9.68 2.87
N GLY A 196 -28.92 -10.27 3.20
CA GLY A 196 -28.81 -11.36 4.18
C GLY A 196 -28.91 -10.90 5.63
N ILE A 197 -28.52 -9.66 5.92
CA ILE A 197 -28.54 -9.07 7.27
C ILE A 197 -28.95 -7.59 7.25
N SER A 198 -29.56 -7.10 8.33
CA SER A 198 -29.89 -5.70 8.56
C SER A 198 -28.80 -4.93 9.31
N GLN A 199 -28.90 -3.60 9.36
CA GLN A 199 -27.99 -2.78 10.19
C GLN A 199 -28.19 -2.99 11.69
N ASP A 200 -29.39 -3.40 12.12
CA ASP A 200 -29.68 -3.66 13.53
C ASP A 200 -28.98 -4.94 13.98
N GLU A 201 -29.08 -5.99 13.18
CA GLU A 201 -28.41 -7.27 13.44
C GLU A 201 -26.87 -7.12 13.37
N LEU A 202 -26.34 -6.33 12.43
CA LEU A 202 -24.90 -5.99 12.43
C LEU A 202 -24.45 -5.26 13.70
N ALA A 203 -25.32 -4.43 14.28
CA ALA A 203 -25.01 -3.70 15.50
C ALA A 203 -24.90 -4.65 16.71
N GLU A 204 -25.80 -5.63 16.77
CA GLU A 204 -25.79 -6.70 17.78
C GLU A 204 -24.54 -7.57 17.64
N THR A 205 -24.22 -8.03 16.43
CA THR A 205 -23.04 -8.86 16.15
C THR A 205 -21.73 -8.17 16.56
N LEU A 206 -21.62 -6.86 16.34
CA LEU A 206 -20.40 -6.09 16.61
C LEU A 206 -20.38 -5.43 18.00
N GLY A 207 -21.43 -5.61 18.82
CA GLY A 207 -21.52 -5.01 20.15
C GLY A 207 -21.49 -3.48 20.15
N ILE A 208 -22.04 -2.84 19.12
CA ILE A 208 -22.08 -1.37 18.96
C ILE A 208 -23.50 -0.88 18.67
N SER A 209 -23.72 0.44 18.67
CA SER A 209 -25.03 0.99 18.31
C SER A 209 -25.28 0.93 16.79
N LYS A 210 -26.55 0.84 16.37
CA LYS A 210 -26.95 0.99 14.96
C LYS A 210 -26.43 2.30 14.32
N SER A 211 -26.44 3.39 15.08
CA SER A 211 -25.88 4.67 14.63
C SER A 211 -24.38 4.59 14.37
N ALA A 212 -23.63 3.83 15.19
CA ALA A 212 -22.21 3.58 15.00
C ALA A 212 -21.94 2.72 13.76
N VAL A 213 -22.76 1.68 13.50
CA VAL A 213 -22.70 0.87 12.25
C VAL A 213 -22.89 1.77 11.03
N SER A 214 -23.96 2.56 11.00
CA SER A 214 -24.29 3.44 9.86
C SER A 214 -23.19 4.48 9.60
N GLN A 215 -22.64 5.09 10.65
CA GLN A 215 -21.56 6.06 10.54
C GLN A 215 -20.25 5.42 10.07
N ARG A 216 -19.88 4.24 10.60
CA ARG A 216 -18.67 3.53 10.21
C ARG A 216 -18.76 3.00 8.77
N LEU A 217 -19.89 2.43 8.35
CA LEU A 217 -20.13 2.02 6.96
C LEU A 217 -19.99 3.21 6.00
N ARG A 218 -20.64 4.34 6.31
CA ARG A 218 -20.53 5.54 5.47
C ARG A 218 -19.08 5.99 5.34
N ARG A 219 -18.35 6.10 6.45
CA ARG A 219 -16.94 6.51 6.44
C ARG A 219 -16.07 5.54 5.66
N ALA A 220 -16.24 4.24 5.90
CA ALA A 220 -15.50 3.19 5.23
C ALA A 220 -15.74 3.21 3.71
N VAL A 221 -16.99 3.33 3.27
CA VAL A 221 -17.34 3.42 1.84
C VAL A 221 -16.81 4.73 1.23
N THR A 222 -16.92 5.87 1.93
CA THR A 222 -16.33 7.13 1.46
C THR A 222 -14.81 7.02 1.30
N GLU A 223 -14.11 6.47 2.28
CA GLU A 223 -12.66 6.25 2.23
C GLU A 223 -12.27 5.28 1.10
N LEU A 224 -13.07 4.25 0.82
CA LEU A 224 -12.88 3.37 -0.34
C LEU A 224 -13.16 4.06 -1.68
N CYS A 225 -14.18 4.91 -1.77
CA CYS A 225 -14.47 5.67 -2.98
C CYS A 225 -13.39 6.73 -3.24
N GLU A 226 -12.96 7.47 -2.22
CA GLU A 226 -11.86 8.44 -2.31
C GLU A 226 -10.52 7.76 -2.61
N SER A 227 -10.34 6.50 -2.19
CA SER A 227 -9.15 5.74 -2.52
C SER A 227 -9.16 5.13 -3.93
N SER A 228 -10.33 5.01 -4.56
CA SER A 228 -10.52 4.46 -5.91
C SER A 228 -10.67 5.54 -6.99
N LEU A 229 -10.60 6.83 -6.63
CA LEU A 229 -10.67 8.02 -7.48
C LEU A 229 -9.32 8.75 -7.54
#